data_AF-A0A2P5T348-F1
#
_entry.id   AF-A0A2P5T348-F1
#
_cell.length_a   1.000
_cell.length_b   1.000
_cell.length_c   1.000
_cell.angle_alpha   90.00
_cell.angle_beta   90.00
_cell.angle_gamma   90.00
#
_symmetry.space_group_name_H-M   'P 1'
#
loop_
_entity.id
_entity.type
_entity.pdbx_description
1 polymer ?
#
loop_
_entity_poly.entity_id
_entity_poly.type
_entity_poly.pdbx_seq_one_letter_code
_entity_poly.pdbx_strand_id
1 'polypeptide(L)'
;MSNNNEAKVNLFGLETAKWLIILILLLVAIIGNYYYQETTLYLRMIAIVILFIISSWILLSTKQGKKILVFTRESKAEIKKVVWPTYQETFRITLIVIAVTTIMSLILWGLDNIVVRMVSFITGLRLF
;
A
#
# COMPACT_ATOMS: atom_id res chain seq x y z
N MET A 1 2.94 -26.72 36.19
CA MET A 1 2.78 -25.40 35.52
C MET A 1 4.09 -24.80 34.97
N SER A 2 5.27 -25.43 35.13
CA SER A 2 6.58 -24.87 34.68
C SER A 2 6.92 -25.09 33.18
N ASN A 3 6.52 -26.23 32.60
CA ASN A 3 6.92 -26.62 31.23
C ASN A 3 6.47 -25.65 30.11
N ASN A 4 5.39 -24.91 30.34
CA ASN A 4 4.76 -24.08 29.30
C ASN A 4 5.56 -22.78 29.08
N ASN A 5 6.27 -22.30 30.09
CA ASN A 5 7.02 -21.05 30.04
C ASN A 5 8.37 -21.28 29.35
N GLU A 6 9.06 -22.38 29.63
CA GLU A 6 10.30 -22.77 28.95
C GLU A 6 10.06 -23.04 27.46
N ALA A 7 8.97 -23.73 27.11
CA ALA A 7 8.60 -23.94 25.70
C ALA A 7 8.27 -22.62 24.97
N LYS A 8 7.62 -21.66 25.65
CA LYS A 8 7.32 -20.33 25.07
C LYS A 8 8.55 -19.46 24.88
N VAL A 9 9.49 -19.45 25.85
CA VAL A 9 10.74 -18.69 25.77
C VAL A 9 11.62 -19.21 24.63
N ASN A 10 11.74 -20.53 24.49
CA ASN A 10 12.48 -21.16 23.39
C ASN A 10 11.81 -20.89 22.02
N LEU A 11 10.47 -20.89 21.96
CA LEU A 11 9.73 -20.56 20.74
C LEU A 11 9.99 -19.12 20.26
N PHE A 12 10.06 -18.16 21.18
CA PHE A 12 10.26 -16.75 20.90
C PHE A 12 11.71 -16.49 20.48
N GLY A 13 12.69 -17.05 21.20
CA GLY A 13 14.12 -16.93 20.86
C GLY A 13 14.44 -17.48 19.47
N LEU A 14 13.85 -18.63 19.10
CA LEU A 14 14.02 -19.21 17.75
C LEU A 14 13.38 -18.36 16.64
N GLU A 15 12.30 -17.63 16.92
CA GLU A 15 11.70 -16.70 15.95
C GLU A 15 12.54 -15.43 15.79
N THR A 16 13.02 -14.86 16.89
CA THR A 16 13.92 -13.70 16.86
C THR A 16 15.22 -14.03 16.14
N ALA A 17 15.78 -15.22 16.36
CA ALA A 17 16.96 -15.70 15.66
C ALA A 17 16.73 -15.82 14.14
N LYS A 18 15.57 -16.34 13.71
CA LYS A 18 15.21 -16.42 12.28
C LYS A 18 15.08 -15.03 11.65
N TRP A 19 14.49 -14.07 12.36
CA TRP A 19 14.42 -12.67 11.91
C TRP A 19 15.80 -12.03 11.78
N LEU A 20 16.69 -12.31 12.72
CA LEU A 20 18.07 -11.82 12.70
C LEU A 20 18.85 -12.42 11.52
N ILE A 21 18.64 -13.70 11.20
CA ILE A 21 19.19 -14.35 10.01
C ILE A 21 18.70 -13.69 8.72
N ILE A 22 17.40 -13.36 8.62
CA ILE A 22 16.85 -12.64 7.45
C ILE A 22 17.52 -11.27 7.30
N LEU A 23 17.66 -10.52 8.39
CA LEU A 23 18.29 -9.20 8.39
C LEU A 23 19.75 -9.27 7.91
N ILE A 24 20.51 -10.26 8.40
CA ILE A 24 21.89 -10.51 7.96
C ILE A 24 21.92 -10.85 6.47
N LEU A 25 21.04 -11.74 6.00
CA LEU A 25 20.99 -12.14 4.59
C LEU A 25 20.72 -10.93 3.66
N LEU A 26 19.83 -10.02 4.10
CA LEU A 26 19.46 -8.82 3.37
C LEU A 26 20.62 -7.80 3.33
N LEU A 27 21.31 -7.61 4.46
CA LEU A 27 22.51 -6.77 4.52
C LEU A 27 23.63 -7.32 3.63
N VAL A 28 23.85 -8.64 3.63
CA VAL A 28 24.81 -9.30 2.74
C VAL A 28 24.45 -9.08 1.27
N ALA A 29 23.17 -9.12 0.90
CA ALA A 29 22.72 -8.83 -0.46
C ALA A 29 23.02 -7.36 -0.87
N ILE A 30 22.77 -6.40 0.02
CA ILE A 30 23.02 -4.97 -0.24
C ILE A 30 24.53 -4.67 -0.32
N ILE A 31 25.32 -5.22 0.60
CA ILE A 31 26.77 -5.00 0.67
C ILE A 31 27.46 -5.69 -0.51
N GLY A 32 27.06 -6.92 -0.85
CA GLY A 32 27.53 -7.61 -2.05
C GLY A 32 27.23 -6.81 -3.31
N ASN A 33 26.03 -6.23 -3.40
CA ASN A 33 25.66 -5.35 -4.51
C ASN A 33 26.53 -4.07 -4.60
N TYR A 34 27.02 -3.56 -3.48
CA TYR A 34 27.93 -2.40 -3.46
C TYR A 34 29.36 -2.75 -3.87
N TYR A 35 29.87 -3.91 -3.44
CA TYR A 35 31.26 -4.32 -3.69
C TYR A 35 31.49 -4.81 -5.13
N TYR A 36 30.50 -5.46 -5.75
CA TYR A 36 30.56 -5.96 -7.13
C TYR A 36 30.04 -4.95 -8.17
N GLN A 37 30.37 -3.65 -8.00
CA GLN A 37 29.98 -2.61 -8.97
C GLN A 37 30.71 -2.70 -10.32
N GLU A 38 31.88 -3.34 -10.36
CA GLU A 38 32.79 -3.36 -11.52
C GLU A 38 32.61 -4.58 -12.45
N THR A 39 31.66 -5.49 -12.17
CA THR A 39 31.49 -6.77 -12.93
C THR A 39 30.21 -6.78 -13.77
N THR A 40 30.13 -7.65 -14.78
CA THR A 40 29.04 -7.73 -15.78
C THR A 40 27.63 -7.72 -15.17
N LEU A 41 26.76 -6.84 -15.71
CA LEU A 41 25.37 -6.56 -15.25
C LEU A 41 24.51 -7.81 -14.98
N TYR A 42 24.69 -8.88 -15.77
CA TYR A 42 23.85 -10.08 -15.72
C TYR A 42 24.03 -10.92 -14.45
N LEU A 43 25.26 -11.10 -13.96
CA LEU A 43 25.54 -11.93 -12.78
C LEU A 43 24.96 -11.32 -11.49
N ARG A 44 24.91 -9.98 -11.41
CA ARG A 44 24.37 -9.22 -10.28
C ARG A 44 22.85 -9.39 -10.15
N MET A 45 22.10 -9.27 -11.25
CA MET A 45 20.64 -9.43 -11.23
C MET A 45 20.24 -10.83 -10.75
N ILE A 46 20.92 -11.87 -11.24
CA ILE A 46 20.61 -13.26 -10.88
C ILE A 46 20.91 -13.53 -9.39
N ALA A 47 22.06 -13.07 -8.88
CA ALA A 47 22.43 -13.24 -7.47
C ALA A 47 21.45 -12.55 -6.51
N ILE A 48 21.00 -11.34 -6.85
CA ILE A 48 20.03 -10.57 -6.04
C ILE A 48 18.66 -11.25 -6.04
N VAL A 49 18.19 -11.71 -7.20
CA VAL A 49 16.90 -12.40 -7.33
C VAL A 49 16.90 -13.71 -6.52
N ILE A 50 17.99 -14.48 -6.57
CA ILE A 50 18.12 -15.72 -5.78
C ILE A 50 18.08 -15.43 -4.28
N LEU A 51 18.83 -14.43 -3.80
CA LEU A 51 18.82 -14.04 -2.39
C LEU A 51 17.44 -13.53 -1.94
N PHE A 52 16.75 -12.78 -2.79
CA PHE A 52 15.40 -12.29 -2.51
C PHE A 52 14.39 -13.43 -2.42
N ILE A 53 14.48 -14.42 -3.32
CA ILE A 53 13.63 -15.63 -3.29
C ILE A 53 13.88 -16.41 -1.99
N ILE A 54 15.14 -16.62 -1.61
CA ILE A 54 15.52 -17.34 -0.38
C ILE A 54 15.01 -16.60 0.87
N SER A 55 15.20 -15.28 0.91
CA SER A 55 14.70 -14.44 2.01
C SER A 55 13.17 -14.48 2.12
N SER A 56 12.47 -14.37 0.99
CA SER A 56 11.01 -14.43 0.93
C SER A 56 10.48 -15.81 1.37
N TRP A 57 11.16 -16.89 0.97
CA TRP A 57 10.84 -18.25 1.38
C TRP A 57 10.98 -18.48 2.89
N ILE A 58 12.05 -17.94 3.48
CA ILE A 58 12.31 -18.00 4.92
C ILE A 58 11.30 -17.15 5.72
N LEU A 59 10.92 -15.99 5.18
CA LEU A 59 9.90 -15.12 5.79
C LEU A 59 8.53 -15.82 5.85
N LEU A 60 8.11 -16.46 4.75
CA LEU A 60 6.85 -17.21 4.68
C LEU A 60 6.84 -18.43 5.62
N SER A 61 8.01 -19.02 5.90
CA SER A 61 8.15 -20.16 6.80
C SER A 61 8.13 -19.79 8.30
N THR A 62 8.13 -18.51 8.66
CA THR A 62 8.12 -18.05 10.07
C THR A 62 6.70 -18.07 10.65
N LYS A 63 6.56 -18.24 11.98
CA LYS A 63 5.24 -18.39 12.64
C LYS A 63 4.30 -17.20 12.37
N GLN A 64 4.86 -16.02 12.18
CA GLN A 64 4.13 -14.82 11.77
C GLN A 64 3.56 -14.92 10.34
N GLY A 65 4.29 -15.54 9.40
CA GLY A 65 3.80 -15.85 8.05
C GLY A 65 2.63 -16.84 8.05
N LYS A 66 2.69 -17.87 8.91
CA LYS A 66 1.55 -18.79 9.11
C LYS A 66 0.33 -18.11 9.74
N LYS A 67 0.53 -17.16 10.67
CA LYS A 67 -0.58 -16.36 11.23
C LYS A 67 -1.24 -15.48 10.17
N ILE A 68 -0.47 -14.86 9.28
CA ILE A 68 -0.99 -14.07 8.15
C ILE A 68 -1.78 -14.98 7.19
N LEU A 69 -1.30 -16.20 6.93
CA LEU A 69 -2.03 -17.17 6.10
C LEU A 69 -3.38 -17.59 6.70
N VAL A 70 -3.44 -17.81 8.02
CA VAL A 70 -4.69 -18.12 8.73
C VAL A 70 -5.61 -16.90 8.76
N PHE A 71 -5.09 -15.71 9.07
CA PHE A 71 -5.86 -14.46 9.04
C PHE A 71 -6.42 -14.17 7.64
N THR A 72 -5.64 -14.40 6.57
CA THR A 72 -6.11 -14.24 5.19
C THR A 72 -7.25 -15.21 4.88
N ARG A 73 -7.22 -16.42 5.43
CA ARG A 73 -8.31 -17.40 5.29
C ARG A 73 -9.58 -16.95 6.01
N GLU A 74 -9.43 -16.32 7.18
CA GLU A 74 -10.54 -15.77 7.98
C GLU A 74 -11.12 -14.50 7.33
N SER A 75 -10.28 -13.57 6.84
CA SER A 75 -10.73 -12.37 6.11
C SER A 75 -11.50 -12.71 4.83
N LYS A 76 -11.18 -13.81 4.15
CA LYS A 76 -11.96 -14.29 2.99
C LYS A 76 -13.41 -14.67 3.36
N ALA A 77 -13.65 -15.09 4.61
CA ALA A 77 -15.01 -15.38 5.07
C ALA A 77 -15.80 -14.09 5.39
N GLU A 78 -15.12 -13.01 5.77
CA GLU A 78 -15.73 -11.71 6.05
C GLU A 78 -15.93 -10.87 4.78
N ILE A 79 -15.02 -10.97 3.79
CA ILE A 79 -15.20 -10.33 2.48
C ILE A 79 -16.47 -10.83 1.78
N LYS A 80 -16.86 -12.10 2.01
CA LYS A 80 -18.12 -12.65 1.51
C LYS A 80 -19.36 -12.07 2.21
N LYS A 81 -19.20 -11.42 3.36
CA LYS A 81 -20.27 -10.68 4.05
C LYS A 81 -20.39 -9.24 3.57
N VAL A 82 -19.42 -8.76 2.78
CA VAL A 82 -19.57 -7.50 2.06
C VAL A 82 -20.60 -7.74 0.98
N VAL A 83 -21.84 -7.33 1.26
CA VAL A 83 -22.91 -7.27 0.26
C VAL A 83 -22.44 -6.28 -0.79
N TRP A 84 -21.85 -6.81 -1.87
CA TRP A 84 -21.44 -5.97 -2.98
C TRP A 84 -22.72 -5.34 -3.55
N PRO A 85 -22.80 -4.00 -3.57
CA PRO A 85 -24.00 -3.31 -4.03
C PRO A 85 -24.29 -3.74 -5.45
N THR A 86 -25.57 -3.97 -5.74
CA THR A 86 -26.01 -4.30 -7.10
C THR A 86 -25.67 -3.14 -8.04
N TYR A 87 -25.29 -3.43 -9.29
CA TYR A 87 -24.89 -2.42 -10.28
C TYR A 87 -25.92 -1.29 -10.45
N GLN A 88 -27.20 -1.59 -10.22
CA GLN A 88 -28.29 -0.63 -10.32
C GLN A 88 -28.29 0.43 -9.19
N GLU A 89 -27.91 0.05 -7.97
CA GLU A 89 -27.84 0.96 -6.81
C GLU A 89 -26.65 1.91 -6.95
N THR A 90 -25.49 1.39 -7.35
CA THR A 90 -24.28 2.17 -7.60
C THR A 90 -24.50 3.23 -8.67
N PHE A 91 -25.21 2.89 -9.75
CA PHE A 91 -25.49 3.84 -10.83
C PHE A 91 -26.44 4.96 -10.39
N ARG A 92 -27.47 4.63 -9.61
CA ARG A 92 -28.41 5.63 -9.05
C ARG A 92 -27.68 6.64 -8.17
N ILE A 93 -26.81 6.18 -7.27
CA ILE A 93 -26.06 7.07 -6.37
C ILE A 93 -25.06 7.91 -7.18
N THR A 94 -24.36 7.31 -8.15
CA THR A 94 -23.41 8.05 -9.02
C THR A 94 -24.11 9.14 -9.82
N LEU A 95 -25.29 8.87 -10.38
CA LEU A 95 -26.10 9.87 -11.10
C LEU A 95 -26.51 11.03 -10.21
N ILE A 96 -26.94 10.76 -8.96
CA ILE A 96 -27.28 11.80 -8.00
C ILE A 96 -26.05 12.69 -7.72
N VAL A 97 -24.88 12.09 -7.49
CA VAL A 97 -23.62 12.84 -7.25
C VAL A 97 -23.24 13.69 -8.45
N ILE A 98 -23.34 13.15 -9.67
CA ILE A 98 -23.07 13.90 -10.92
C ILE A 98 -24.01 15.09 -11.05
N ALA A 99 -25.31 14.89 -10.79
CA ALA A 99 -26.30 15.95 -10.87
C ALA A 99 -26.00 17.09 -9.88
N VAL A 100 -25.75 16.75 -8.62
CA VAL A 100 -25.43 17.75 -7.58
C VAL A 100 -24.13 18.48 -7.88
N THR A 101 -23.08 17.76 -8.29
CA THR A 101 -21.77 18.36 -8.61
C THR A 101 -21.85 19.27 -9.82
N THR A 102 -22.62 18.90 -10.84
CA THR A 102 -22.84 19.74 -12.04
C THR A 102 -23.55 21.04 -11.68
N ILE A 103 -24.60 20.96 -10.84
CA ILE A 103 -25.32 22.15 -10.37
C ILE A 103 -24.37 23.07 -9.58
N MET A 104 -23.61 22.51 -8.63
CA MET A 104 -22.65 23.27 -7.83
C MET A 104 -21.58 23.94 -8.70
N SER A 105 -21.01 23.21 -9.66
CA SER A 105 -20.03 23.73 -10.61
C SER A 105 -20.60 24.85 -11.47
N LEU A 106 -21.86 24.75 -11.91
CA LEU A 106 -22.51 25.75 -12.74
C LEU A 106 -22.78 27.04 -11.94
N ILE A 107 -23.20 26.90 -10.68
CA ILE A 107 -23.43 28.04 -9.77
C ILE A 107 -22.12 28.79 -9.51
N LEU A 108 -21.05 28.07 -9.13
CA LEU A 108 -19.75 28.68 -8.90
C LEU A 108 -19.25 29.38 -10.17
N TRP A 109 -19.23 28.67 -11.30
CA TRP A 109 -18.82 29.26 -12.58
C TRP A 109 -19.61 30.52 -12.93
N GLY A 110 -20.93 30.53 -12.74
CA GLY A 110 -21.76 31.71 -13.00
C GLY A 110 -21.39 32.90 -12.10
N LEU A 111 -21.19 32.65 -10.80
CA LEU A 111 -20.79 33.69 -9.85
C LEU A 111 -19.39 34.22 -10.15
N ASP A 112 -18.42 33.35 -10.42
CA ASP A 112 -17.05 33.72 -10.78
C ASP A 112 -17.03 34.64 -12.02
N ASN A 113 -17.81 34.32 -13.06
CA ASN A 113 -17.91 35.16 -14.26
C ASN A 113 -18.47 36.56 -13.98
N ILE A 114 -19.47 36.66 -13.09
CA ILE A 114 -20.06 37.95 -12.69
C ILE A 114 -19.04 38.78 -11.92
N VAL A 115 -18.34 38.16 -10.95
CA VAL A 115 -17.31 38.83 -10.15
C VAL A 115 -16.18 39.34 -11.05
N VAL A 116 -15.66 38.51 -11.96
CA VAL A 116 -14.60 38.91 -12.89
C VAL A 116 -15.04 40.07 -13.78
N ARG A 117 -16.29 40.04 -14.28
CA ARG A 117 -16.84 41.14 -15.08
C ARG A 117 -16.96 42.44 -14.28
N MET A 118 -17.39 42.38 -13.02
CA MET A 118 -17.46 43.55 -12.14
C MET A 118 -16.08 44.13 -11.84
N VAL A 119 -15.10 43.27 -11.51
CA VAL A 119 -13.72 43.70 -11.25
C VAL A 119 -13.07 44.32 -12.49
N SER A 120 -13.30 43.72 -13.66
CA SER A 120 -12.82 44.25 -14.94
C SER A 120 -13.44 45.61 -15.28
N PHE A 121 -14.74 45.79 -15.03
CA PHE A 121 -15.40 47.08 -15.23
C PHE A 121 -14.81 48.19 -14.35
N ILE A 122 -14.59 47.90 -13.07
CA ILE A 122 -14.01 48.86 -12.11
C ILE A 122 -12.55 49.20 -12.46
N THR A 123 -11.77 48.18 -12.84
CA THR A 123 -10.34 48.38 -13.18
C THR A 123 -10.18 49.06 -14.54
N GLY A 124 -11.02 48.72 -15.52
CA GLY A 124 -11.02 49.31 -16.86
C GLY A 124 -11.41 50.78 -16.86
N LEU A 125 -12.31 51.21 -15.97
CA LEU A 125 -12.67 52.63 -15.80
C LEU A 125 -11.56 53.48 -15.17
N ARG A 126 -10.60 52.87 -14.48
CA ARG A 126 -9.50 53.57 -13.81
C ARG A 126 -8.24 53.69 -14.67
N LEU A 127 -8.18 52.97 -15.79
CA LEU A 127 -7.03 52.88 -16.70
C LEU A 127 -7.21 53.72 -17.98
N PHE A 128 -8.31 54.48 -18.08
CA PHE A 128 -8.58 55.51 -19.10
C PHE A 128 -8.62 56.89 -18.47
#